data_AF-A0AAD4E0C8-F1
#
_entry.id   AF-A0AAD4E0C8-F1
#
_cell.length_a   1.000
_cell.length_b   1.000
_cell.length_c   1.000
_cell.angle_alpha   90.00
_cell.angle_beta   90.00
_cell.angle_gamma   90.00
#
_symmetry.space_group_name_H-M   'P 1'
#
loop_
_entity.id
_entity.type
_entity.pdbx_description
1 polymer ?
#
loop_
_entity_poly.entity_id
_entity_poly.type
_entity_poly.pdbx_seq_one_letter_code
_entity_poly.pdbx_strand_id
1 'polypeptide(L)'
;MGKSRVRILSPPRTVQLVKWKVKKTSRGRKGKWCPVKRHQPSQSAQSSPTKSPTKQSSSTTLPQYTPDFTFHNADWSDHGPIGSLNVLLAKKKTKSPNDYLREWMARKDDYLLRGMSTPHRQECGFLCRKYREAVKGVSESMTAFEKLNETADSAMVEAWVEQDREAQLHRSTDPSAMDIFDVQLQKAPTRKQQELALLSSRTGNGGGHAKRGAATWIASGITIEELQISLLIDIRRLGKHSTETQRLEIVRRRTKLQSRIDEFTTTAVNHFGEDFDLDDDIRDLEVEFIDDSEGEGDVFTESDHDSDHVPQCNFFRPEKVVIPLPSNIGIKRCTVLGVIHLVGQEVALREGQANDTLQAIRVLLADKAVLFRTTVRLAKSQAKSTRAWTQVHSVERVIRQQTMIYSKCRAQLGNLQAHNLLEKYLRMERSHLKATAAVADPNARGQRNSTLPWFWSLDVQGDSVSSDWMNEFYRVHWLRTKALRDRWSEELLLVGHEMGWTVQFFLHKARSWLSRITHNGDPLPEGHKCYAIRQAHMYHDLAEHARASFLKANPKFTINA
;
A
#
# COMPACT_ATOMS: atom_id res chain seq x y z
N MET A 1 -65.33 -6.85 -48.99
CA MET A 1 -66.05 -5.60 -48.70
C MET A 1 -66.06 -5.37 -47.20
N GLY A 2 -65.67 -4.18 -46.70
CA GLY A 2 -65.85 -3.82 -45.28
C GLY A 2 -64.77 -2.92 -44.66
N LYS A 3 -64.92 -1.61 -44.90
CA LYS A 3 -64.38 -0.38 -44.26
C LYS A 3 -63.50 -0.44 -42.99
N SER A 4 -62.48 0.44 -42.99
CA SER A 4 -61.69 0.95 -41.86
C SER A 4 -62.50 1.73 -40.81
N ARG A 5 -62.02 1.78 -39.54
CA ARG A 5 -62.02 3.02 -38.71
C ARG A 5 -61.11 2.91 -37.47
N VAL A 6 -60.63 4.08 -37.03
CA VAL A 6 -59.48 4.36 -36.16
C VAL A 6 -59.93 4.98 -34.81
N ARG A 7 -59.17 4.66 -33.73
CA ARG A 7 -58.90 5.31 -32.41
C ARG A 7 -60.05 5.70 -31.46
N ILE A 8 -59.91 5.36 -30.16
CA ILE A 8 -59.76 6.29 -29.00
C ILE A 8 -58.88 5.63 -27.91
N LEU A 9 -58.03 6.43 -27.25
CA LEU A 9 -57.02 6.13 -26.23
C LEU A 9 -57.61 5.68 -24.86
N SER A 10 -56.87 4.85 -24.12
CA SER A 10 -57.07 4.59 -22.68
C SER A 10 -55.74 4.79 -21.90
N PRO A 11 -55.78 5.30 -20.65
CA PRO A 11 -54.61 5.87 -19.94
C PRO A 11 -53.70 4.82 -19.24
N PRO A 12 -52.48 5.21 -18.81
CA PRO A 12 -51.47 4.30 -18.28
C PRO A 12 -51.70 3.87 -16.81
N ARG A 13 -51.29 2.63 -16.50
CA ARG A 13 -51.31 1.99 -15.18
C ARG A 13 -50.41 2.73 -14.17
N THR A 14 -50.92 2.95 -12.95
CA THR A 14 -50.22 3.58 -11.82
C THR A 14 -49.13 2.65 -11.26
N VAL A 15 -47.87 3.11 -11.22
CA VAL A 15 -46.75 2.39 -10.58
C VAL A 15 -46.79 2.60 -9.06
N GLN A 16 -46.92 1.53 -8.27
CA GLN A 16 -46.80 1.59 -6.80
C GLN A 16 -45.35 1.41 -6.35
N LEU A 17 -44.84 2.36 -5.55
CA LEU A 17 -43.51 2.26 -4.92
C LEU A 17 -43.58 1.34 -3.69
N VAL A 18 -42.83 0.24 -3.72
CA VAL A 18 -42.65 -0.73 -2.63
C VAL A 18 -41.19 -0.74 -2.14
N LYS A 19 -40.98 -0.95 -0.84
CA LYS A 19 -39.65 -1.06 -0.20
C LYS A 19 -39.47 -2.42 0.46
N TRP A 20 -38.32 -3.06 0.26
CA TRP A 20 -37.94 -4.32 0.91
C TRP A 20 -37.50 -4.05 2.37
N LYS A 21 -38.09 -4.78 3.33
CA LYS A 21 -37.69 -4.74 4.74
C LYS A 21 -37.29 -6.14 5.21
N VAL A 22 -36.15 -6.25 5.89
CA VAL A 22 -35.64 -7.47 6.51
C VAL A 22 -35.71 -7.34 8.02
N LYS A 23 -36.27 -8.34 8.70
CA LYS A 23 -36.30 -8.41 10.18
C LYS A 23 -35.57 -9.69 10.63
N LYS A 24 -34.69 -9.56 11.64
CA LYS A 24 -34.08 -10.71 12.32
C LYS A 24 -35.10 -11.32 13.28
N THR A 25 -35.28 -12.64 13.20
CA THR A 25 -36.03 -13.43 14.18
C THR A 25 -35.13 -14.54 14.73
N SER A 26 -35.58 -15.22 15.78
CA SER A 26 -34.85 -16.33 16.43
C SER A 26 -34.56 -17.52 15.52
N ARG A 27 -35.18 -17.59 14.33
CA ARG A 27 -34.96 -18.64 13.32
C ARG A 27 -34.28 -18.14 12.04
N GLY A 28 -33.68 -16.93 12.04
CA GLY A 28 -32.96 -16.36 10.90
C GLY A 28 -33.50 -15.01 10.40
N ARG A 29 -33.08 -14.56 9.20
CA ARG A 29 -33.56 -13.31 8.59
C ARG A 29 -34.69 -13.60 7.59
N LYS A 30 -35.84 -12.95 7.75
CA LYS A 30 -36.93 -12.96 6.75
C LYS A 30 -37.19 -11.55 6.20
N GLY A 31 -37.42 -11.44 4.89
CA GLY A 31 -37.72 -10.19 4.20
C GLY A 31 -39.12 -10.16 3.56
N LYS A 32 -39.74 -8.98 3.45
CA LYS A 32 -41.02 -8.75 2.76
C LYS A 32 -41.06 -7.36 2.10
N TRP A 33 -41.78 -7.23 0.99
CA TRP A 33 -42.07 -5.95 0.31
C TRP A 33 -43.26 -5.22 0.95
N CYS A 34 -43.15 -3.91 1.17
CA CYS A 34 -44.22 -3.08 1.75
C CYS A 34 -44.44 -1.77 0.96
N PRO A 35 -45.69 -1.29 0.74
CA PRO A 35 -45.97 -0.05 0.01
C PRO A 35 -45.54 1.22 0.75
N VAL A 36 -45.13 2.26 0.01
CA VAL A 36 -44.74 3.57 0.55
C VAL A 36 -45.91 4.56 0.44
N LYS A 37 -46.41 5.11 1.55
CA LYS A 37 -47.45 6.18 1.54
C LYS A 37 -46.81 7.54 1.19
N ARG A 38 -47.36 8.25 0.19
CA ARG A 38 -47.05 9.68 -0.08
C ARG A 38 -48.04 10.57 0.68
N HIS A 39 -47.55 11.59 1.38
CA HIS A 39 -48.37 12.71 1.85
C HIS A 39 -48.33 13.84 0.81
N GLN A 40 -49.49 14.39 0.44
CA GLN A 40 -49.63 15.66 -0.29
C GLN A 40 -50.08 16.79 0.66
N PRO A 41 -49.77 18.07 0.36
CA PRO A 41 -50.06 19.22 1.22
C PRO A 41 -51.25 20.08 0.74
N SER A 42 -51.97 20.70 1.67
CA SER A 42 -52.86 21.87 1.47
C SER A 42 -52.95 22.64 2.80
N GLN A 43 -52.51 23.90 2.88
CA GLN A 43 -53.30 25.17 2.84
C GLN A 43 -54.49 25.17 3.84
N SER A 44 -54.79 26.16 4.69
CA SER A 44 -54.45 27.59 4.87
C SER A 44 -55.01 28.05 6.25
N ALA A 45 -54.51 29.14 6.84
CA ALA A 45 -55.27 30.20 7.55
C ALA A 45 -54.36 31.06 8.46
N GLN A 46 -54.64 32.37 8.44
CA GLN A 46 -53.86 33.49 8.96
C GLN A 46 -54.24 33.87 10.41
N SER A 47 -53.31 34.51 11.14
CA SER A 47 -53.50 35.86 11.73
C SER A 47 -52.22 36.36 12.44
N SER A 48 -51.84 37.59 12.12
CA SER A 48 -50.91 38.49 12.85
C SER A 48 -51.75 39.35 13.85
N PRO A 49 -51.24 40.25 14.76
CA PRO A 49 -50.02 41.07 14.61
C PRO A 49 -49.28 41.59 15.89
N THR A 50 -48.25 42.43 15.65
CA THR A 50 -47.61 43.50 16.49
C THR A 50 -46.66 43.07 17.63
N LYS A 51 -45.50 43.70 17.93
CA LYS A 51 -44.83 44.98 17.57
C LYS A 51 -43.32 44.88 17.91
N SER A 52 -42.47 45.56 17.13
CA SER A 52 -40.99 45.71 17.21
C SER A 52 -40.51 46.56 18.43
N PRO A 53 -39.19 46.80 18.73
CA PRO A 53 -38.21 47.48 17.83
C PRO A 53 -36.69 47.08 17.90
N THR A 54 -36.05 47.11 16.72
CA THR A 54 -34.86 47.92 16.32
C THR A 54 -33.45 47.73 16.92
N LYS A 55 -32.48 47.43 16.02
CA LYS A 55 -31.22 48.18 15.67
C LYS A 55 -30.42 47.31 14.65
N GLN A 56 -30.32 47.65 13.35
CA GLN A 56 -29.32 48.52 12.66
C GLN A 56 -27.87 48.28 13.13
N SER A 57 -26.81 48.18 12.33
CA SER A 57 -26.48 48.33 10.89
C SER A 57 -24.99 47.89 10.77
N SER A 58 -24.49 47.30 9.68
CA SER A 58 -23.72 47.94 8.58
C SER A 58 -22.79 46.84 8.00
N SER A 59 -22.97 46.38 6.76
CA SER A 59 -22.34 46.82 5.49
C SER A 59 -20.81 46.75 5.44
N THR A 60 -20.27 45.97 4.49
CA THR A 60 -19.26 46.35 3.46
C THR A 60 -18.96 45.08 2.62
N THR A 61 -19.57 44.90 1.44
CA THR A 61 -19.11 45.26 0.07
C THR A 61 -18.20 44.20 -0.59
N LEU A 62 -18.77 43.59 -1.64
CA LEU A 62 -18.28 42.72 -2.74
C LEU A 62 -17.16 43.40 -3.60
N PRO A 63 -16.39 42.73 -4.51
CA PRO A 63 -16.87 42.01 -5.72
C PRO A 63 -16.10 40.70 -6.07
N GLN A 64 -16.77 39.62 -6.52
CA GLN A 64 -17.21 39.29 -7.89
C GLN A 64 -16.09 39.18 -8.94
N TYR A 65 -15.83 37.94 -9.39
CA TYR A 65 -15.63 37.61 -10.81
C TYR A 65 -16.04 36.15 -11.09
N THR A 66 -16.86 35.97 -12.12
CA THR A 66 -17.32 34.74 -12.79
C THR A 66 -17.10 34.97 -14.31
N PRO A 67 -17.39 34.08 -15.30
CA PRO A 67 -17.87 32.68 -15.27
C PRO A 67 -17.23 31.75 -16.36
N ASP A 68 -17.82 30.55 -16.51
CA ASP A 68 -18.00 29.72 -17.73
C ASP A 68 -16.94 28.72 -18.23
N PHE A 69 -17.25 27.41 -18.14
CA PHE A 69 -17.76 26.60 -19.27
C PHE A 69 -18.28 25.20 -18.84
N THR A 70 -19.42 24.81 -19.41
CA THR A 70 -20.26 23.61 -19.18
C THR A 70 -19.90 22.40 -20.08
N PHE A 71 -19.84 21.15 -19.55
CA PHE A 71 -20.75 19.98 -19.74
C PHE A 71 -21.06 19.57 -21.22
N HIS A 72 -20.77 18.37 -21.77
CA HIS A 72 -21.31 16.99 -21.58
C HIS A 72 -20.67 16.09 -22.70
N ASN A 73 -20.36 14.77 -22.63
CA ASN A 73 -21.16 13.57 -22.32
C ASN A 73 -20.26 12.31 -22.14
N ALA A 74 -20.68 11.40 -21.25
CA ALA A 74 -20.21 10.00 -21.06
C ALA A 74 -20.91 9.02 -22.05
N ASP A 75 -20.44 7.80 -22.37
CA ASP A 75 -20.61 6.54 -21.57
C ASP A 75 -19.73 5.38 -22.16
N TRP A 76 -18.70 4.83 -21.48
CA TRP A 76 -18.58 3.58 -20.66
C TRP A 76 -18.73 2.22 -21.39
N SER A 77 -17.73 1.31 -21.50
CA SER A 77 -17.20 0.32 -20.50
C SER A 77 -16.26 -0.70 -21.23
N ASP A 78 -15.28 -1.44 -20.69
CA ASP A 78 -15.08 -2.01 -19.35
C ASP A 78 -13.61 -2.49 -19.13
N HIS A 79 -13.08 -2.23 -17.93
CA HIS A 79 -12.04 -2.92 -17.12
C HIS A 79 -11.44 -1.87 -16.18
N GLY A 80 -12.01 -1.78 -14.98
CA GLY A 80 -11.84 -0.69 -14.02
C GLY A 80 -10.51 -0.67 -13.25
N PRO A 81 -10.52 0.05 -12.12
CA PRO A 81 -10.12 -0.61 -10.89
C PRO A 81 -11.13 -0.38 -9.75
N ILE A 82 -11.44 -1.49 -9.08
CA ILE A 82 -11.43 -1.67 -7.63
C ILE A 82 -11.84 -0.41 -6.86
N GLY A 83 -13.08 -0.45 -6.39
CA GLY A 83 -13.74 0.59 -5.64
C GLY A 83 -12.84 1.23 -4.59
N SER A 84 -12.71 2.55 -4.72
CA SER A 84 -12.62 3.41 -3.55
C SER A 84 -13.79 3.04 -2.64
N LEU A 85 -13.47 2.30 -1.58
CA LEU A 85 -14.19 2.41 -0.34
C LEU A 85 -14.00 3.86 0.12
N ASN A 86 -14.83 4.76 -0.42
CA ASN A 86 -15.36 5.86 0.36
C ASN A 86 -16.18 5.22 1.48
N VAL A 87 -15.46 4.68 2.47
CA VAL A 87 -15.86 4.90 3.84
C VAL A 87 -16.02 6.41 3.88
N LEU A 88 -17.26 6.88 3.95
CA LEU A 88 -17.55 8.09 4.66
C LEU A 88 -16.89 7.90 6.03
N LEU A 89 -15.60 8.22 6.11
CA LEU A 89 -15.07 8.97 7.21
C LEU A 89 -16.00 10.18 7.19
N ALA A 90 -17.13 10.04 7.90
CA ALA A 90 -17.58 11.12 8.73
C ALA A 90 -16.27 11.64 9.32
N LYS A 91 -15.76 12.74 8.75
CA LYS A 91 -14.77 13.55 9.41
C LYS A 91 -15.42 13.72 10.77
N LYS A 92 -14.98 12.94 11.76
CA LYS A 92 -15.33 13.21 13.15
C LYS A 92 -14.90 14.64 13.24
N LYS A 93 -15.85 15.58 13.26
CA LYS A 93 -15.56 17.00 13.33
C LYS A 93 -14.48 17.08 14.40
N THR A 94 -13.25 17.39 13.99
CA THR A 94 -12.19 17.67 14.94
C THR A 94 -12.75 18.86 15.66
N LYS A 95 -13.18 18.62 16.90
CA LYS A 95 -13.90 19.61 17.68
C LYS A 95 -13.10 20.89 17.59
N SER A 96 -13.76 21.95 17.13
CA SER A 96 -13.13 23.27 17.19
C SER A 96 -12.78 23.53 18.66
N PRO A 97 -11.72 24.30 18.99
CA PRO A 97 -11.51 24.80 20.35
C PRO A 97 -12.81 25.35 20.99
N ASN A 98 -13.70 25.92 20.18
CA ASN A 98 -15.03 26.38 20.61
C ASN A 98 -16.06 25.26 20.85
N ASP A 99 -15.94 24.10 20.21
CA ASP A 99 -16.79 22.92 20.50
C ASP A 99 -16.40 22.27 21.82
N TYR A 100 -15.10 22.26 22.16
CA TYR A 100 -14.63 21.85 23.48
C TYR A 100 -15.17 22.76 24.58
N LEU A 101 -15.19 24.06 24.34
CA LEU A 101 -15.77 25.03 25.27
C LEU A 101 -17.30 24.89 25.42
N ARG A 102 -18.03 24.57 24.34
CA ARG A 102 -19.49 24.37 24.40
C ARG A 102 -19.88 23.07 25.13
N GLU A 103 -19.16 21.97 24.90
CA GLU A 103 -19.34 20.73 25.66
C GLU A 103 -18.90 20.88 27.13
N TRP A 104 -17.83 21.64 27.38
CA TRP A 104 -17.39 21.96 28.73
C TRP A 104 -18.41 22.82 29.48
N MET A 105 -18.99 23.84 28.84
CA MET A 105 -20.03 24.68 29.45
C MET A 105 -21.32 23.89 29.75
N ALA A 106 -21.72 22.99 28.86
CA ALA A 106 -22.93 22.18 29.04
C ALA A 106 -22.80 21.10 30.13
N ARG A 107 -21.56 20.73 30.49
CA ARG A 107 -21.24 19.80 31.59
C ARG A 107 -20.48 20.48 32.72
N LYS A 108 -20.48 21.82 32.76
CA LYS A 108 -19.68 22.60 33.69
C LYS A 108 -20.00 22.19 35.13
N ASP A 109 -21.28 22.02 35.43
CA ASP A 109 -21.72 21.62 36.76
C ASP A 109 -21.39 20.15 37.07
N ASP A 110 -21.43 19.25 36.07
CA ASP A 110 -20.97 17.86 36.20
C ASP A 110 -19.44 17.73 36.42
N TYR A 111 -18.64 18.58 35.79
CA TYR A 111 -17.18 18.64 35.97
C TYR A 111 -16.78 19.32 37.29
N LEU A 112 -17.56 20.33 37.72
CA LEU A 112 -17.41 20.94 39.04
C LEU A 112 -17.86 19.99 40.16
N LEU A 113 -18.85 19.11 39.91
CA LEU A 113 -19.29 18.03 40.82
C LEU A 113 -18.33 16.83 40.84
N ARG A 114 -17.67 16.48 39.71
CA ARG A 114 -16.66 15.41 39.63
C ARG A 114 -15.26 15.81 40.09
N GLY A 115 -15.03 17.09 40.38
CA GLY A 115 -13.76 17.64 40.86
C GLY A 115 -12.63 17.57 39.84
N MET A 116 -11.72 18.56 39.85
CA MET A 116 -10.52 18.59 39.01
C MET A 116 -9.56 17.40 39.26
N SER A 117 -9.83 16.53 40.22
CA SER A 117 -9.00 15.36 40.53
C SER A 117 -9.17 14.20 39.54
N THR A 118 -10.30 14.10 38.84
CA THR A 118 -10.58 12.93 37.97
C THR A 118 -9.73 12.90 36.68
N PRO A 119 -9.51 14.00 35.94
CA PRO A 119 -8.60 14.01 34.79
C PRO A 119 -7.13 13.79 35.19
N HIS A 120 -6.68 14.44 36.27
CA HIS A 120 -5.31 14.28 36.78
C HIS A 120 -5.02 12.85 37.26
N ARG A 121 -6.02 12.17 37.85
CA ARG A 121 -5.91 10.75 38.19
C ARG A 121 -5.81 9.86 36.94
N GLN A 122 -6.46 10.21 35.84
CA GLN A 122 -6.33 9.48 34.56
C GLN A 122 -4.93 9.65 33.96
N GLU A 123 -4.34 10.85 34.04
CA GLU A 123 -2.95 11.11 33.61
C GLU A 123 -1.95 10.25 34.41
N CYS A 124 -2.14 10.13 35.73
CA CYS A 124 -1.32 9.25 36.57
C CYS A 124 -1.43 7.77 36.14
N GLY A 125 -2.66 7.31 35.87
CA GLY A 125 -2.91 5.95 35.38
C GLY A 125 -2.32 5.69 33.99
N PHE A 126 -2.28 6.72 33.13
CA PHE A 126 -1.62 6.67 31.84
C PHE A 126 -0.11 6.52 31.99
N LEU A 127 0.55 7.35 32.79
CA LEU A 127 1.99 7.25 33.04
C LEU A 127 2.40 5.90 33.65
N CYS A 128 1.60 5.35 34.58
CA CYS A 128 1.84 4.02 35.13
C CYS A 128 1.76 2.91 34.06
N ARG A 129 0.90 3.08 33.05
CA ARG A 129 0.79 2.15 31.92
C ARG A 129 1.97 2.32 30.96
N LYS A 130 2.28 3.57 30.60
CA LYS A 130 3.41 3.96 29.75
C LYS A 130 4.73 3.41 30.32
N TYR A 131 4.93 3.48 31.63
CA TYR A 131 6.09 2.90 32.31
C TYR A 131 6.16 1.38 32.14
N ARG A 132 5.04 0.66 32.36
CA ARG A 132 4.98 -0.80 32.17
C ARG A 132 5.24 -1.19 30.72
N GLU A 133 4.71 -0.42 29.78
CA GLU A 133 4.97 -0.60 28.34
C GLU A 133 6.45 -0.32 28.01
N ALA A 134 7.06 0.72 28.60
CA ALA A 134 8.47 1.04 28.41
C ALA A 134 9.39 -0.05 28.99
N VAL A 135 9.11 -0.57 30.19
CA VAL A 135 9.88 -1.70 30.78
C VAL A 135 9.84 -2.91 29.85
N LYS A 136 8.66 -3.25 29.33
CA LYS A 136 8.50 -4.35 28.38
C LYS A 136 9.20 -4.05 27.05
N GLY A 137 9.08 -2.82 26.55
CA GLY A 137 9.71 -2.37 25.31
C GLY A 137 11.23 -2.43 25.38
N VAL A 138 11.82 -2.01 26.51
CA VAL A 138 13.26 -2.13 26.77
C VAL A 138 13.70 -3.58 26.76
N SER A 139 13.01 -4.48 27.48
CA SER A 139 13.42 -5.89 27.52
C SER A 139 13.32 -6.58 26.14
N GLU A 140 12.22 -6.35 25.41
CA GLU A 140 12.02 -6.93 24.07
C GLU A 140 13.02 -6.36 23.05
N SER A 141 13.28 -5.04 23.08
CA SER A 141 14.19 -4.40 22.13
C SER A 141 15.67 -4.66 22.45
N MET A 142 16.06 -4.75 23.73
CA MET A 142 17.40 -5.16 24.13
C MET A 142 17.71 -6.59 23.70
N THR A 143 16.84 -7.54 24.03
CA THR A 143 17.05 -8.95 23.65
C THR A 143 17.08 -9.13 22.13
N ALA A 144 16.26 -8.37 21.39
CA ALA A 144 16.33 -8.35 19.94
C ALA A 144 17.70 -7.81 19.46
N PHE A 145 18.13 -6.64 19.96
CA PHE A 145 19.39 -6.03 19.57
C PHE A 145 20.62 -6.88 19.93
N GLU A 146 20.69 -7.42 21.15
CA GLU A 146 21.79 -8.29 21.61
C GLU A 146 21.95 -9.49 20.70
N LYS A 147 20.84 -10.17 20.37
CA LYS A 147 20.84 -11.28 19.43
C LYS A 147 21.35 -10.88 18.05
N LEU A 148 20.98 -9.69 17.56
CA LEU A 148 21.50 -9.19 16.29
C LEU A 148 23.01 -8.93 16.37
N ASN A 149 23.44 -8.25 17.44
CA ASN A 149 24.82 -7.81 17.62
C ASN A 149 25.79 -8.98 17.78
N GLU A 150 25.38 -10.06 18.48
CA GLU A 150 26.18 -11.29 18.63
C GLU A 150 26.36 -12.05 17.31
N THR A 151 25.41 -11.93 16.39
CA THR A 151 25.48 -12.63 15.09
C THR A 151 26.23 -11.86 14.00
N ALA A 152 26.41 -10.56 14.19
CA ALA A 152 27.05 -9.69 13.21
C ALA A 152 28.59 -9.78 13.30
N ASP A 153 29.25 -9.54 12.17
CA ASP A 153 30.71 -9.51 12.11
C ASP A 153 31.26 -8.27 12.83
N SER A 154 32.30 -8.42 13.65
CA SER A 154 32.81 -7.34 14.50
C SER A 154 33.24 -6.11 13.69
N ALA A 155 33.91 -6.31 12.56
CA ALA A 155 34.37 -5.22 11.70
C ALA A 155 33.20 -4.45 11.07
N MET A 156 32.11 -5.16 10.71
CA MET A 156 30.90 -4.52 10.20
C MET A 156 30.19 -3.70 11.28
N VAL A 157 30.09 -4.23 12.49
CA VAL A 157 29.47 -3.53 13.62
C VAL A 157 30.23 -2.24 13.95
N GLU A 158 31.57 -2.28 13.97
CA GLU A 158 32.39 -1.08 14.18
C GLU A 158 32.12 -0.01 13.12
N ALA A 159 32.07 -0.40 11.84
CA ALA A 159 31.72 0.52 10.75
C ALA A 159 30.31 1.12 10.92
N TRP A 160 29.31 0.32 11.29
CA TRP A 160 27.93 0.81 11.46
C TRP A 160 27.76 1.70 12.69
N VAL A 161 28.50 1.43 13.76
CA VAL A 161 28.55 2.30 14.95
C VAL A 161 29.09 3.67 14.57
N GLU A 162 30.17 3.70 13.79
CA GLU A 162 30.78 4.97 13.36
C GLU A 162 29.87 5.76 12.43
N GLN A 163 29.22 5.10 11.46
CA GLN A 163 28.22 5.73 10.60
C GLN A 163 27.05 6.33 11.38
N ASP A 164 26.52 5.61 12.38
CA ASP A 164 25.47 6.16 13.25
C ASP A 164 25.97 7.36 14.05
N ARG A 165 27.20 7.29 14.57
CA ARG A 165 27.81 8.40 15.32
C ARG A 165 27.92 9.66 14.47
N GLU A 166 28.41 9.54 13.24
CA GLU A 166 28.51 10.64 12.29
C GLU A 166 27.12 11.20 11.92
N ALA A 167 26.15 10.32 11.63
CA ALA A 167 24.79 10.73 11.32
C ALA A 167 24.13 11.51 12.47
N GLN A 168 24.28 11.05 13.72
CA GLN A 168 23.75 11.76 14.89
C GLN A 168 24.41 13.12 15.11
N LEU A 169 25.72 13.25 14.82
CA LEU A 169 26.45 14.52 14.92
C LEU A 169 25.89 15.54 13.93
N HIS A 170 25.64 15.12 12.69
CA HIS A 170 25.20 16.00 11.61
C HIS A 170 23.68 16.19 11.52
N ARG A 171 22.89 15.42 12.27
CA ARG A 171 21.41 15.46 12.25
C ARG A 171 20.81 16.85 12.41
N SER A 172 21.43 17.74 13.18
CA SER A 172 20.94 19.11 13.41
C SER A 172 21.25 20.07 12.27
N THR A 173 22.30 19.80 11.49
CA THR A 173 22.78 20.67 10.39
C THR A 173 22.34 20.18 9.02
N ASP A 174 22.27 18.86 8.83
CA ASP A 174 21.92 18.22 7.57
C ASP A 174 20.88 17.11 7.81
N PRO A 175 19.61 17.31 7.41
CA PRO A 175 18.59 16.29 7.52
C PRO A 175 18.91 15.00 6.76
N SER A 176 19.69 15.06 5.67
CA SER A 176 20.05 13.89 4.84
C SER A 176 21.05 12.96 5.53
N ALA A 177 21.74 13.43 6.58
CA ALA A 177 22.58 12.58 7.42
C ALA A 177 21.79 11.40 8.04
N MET A 178 20.48 11.53 8.20
CA MET A 178 19.61 10.46 8.70
C MET A 178 19.23 9.41 7.64
N ASP A 179 19.59 9.60 6.37
CA ASP A 179 19.33 8.64 5.28
C ASP A 179 20.14 7.34 5.46
N ILE A 180 21.08 7.29 6.42
CA ILE A 180 21.75 6.05 6.83
C ILE A 180 20.77 4.97 7.31
N PHE A 181 19.58 5.37 7.78
CA PHE A 181 18.54 4.44 8.22
C PHE A 181 17.72 3.88 7.06
N ASP A 182 17.97 4.31 5.83
CA ASP A 182 17.37 3.81 4.62
C ASP A 182 18.37 2.99 3.80
N VAL A 183 17.82 2.22 2.86
CA VAL A 183 18.58 1.33 1.99
C VAL A 183 19.24 2.16 0.89
N GLN A 184 20.56 2.28 0.95
CA GLN A 184 21.41 3.03 0.03
C GLN A 184 21.92 2.14 -1.12
N LEU A 185 20.98 1.55 -1.87
CA LEU A 185 21.33 0.74 -3.04
C LEU A 185 20.99 1.50 -4.32
N GLN A 186 21.98 1.59 -5.20
CA GLN A 186 21.81 2.18 -6.51
C GLN A 186 20.77 1.38 -7.29
N LYS A 187 19.70 2.05 -7.69
CA LYS A 187 18.59 1.40 -8.40
C LYS A 187 18.97 1.18 -9.85
N ALA A 188 18.69 -0.02 -10.34
CA ALA A 188 18.86 -0.33 -11.74
C ALA A 188 17.96 0.53 -12.63
N PRO A 189 18.43 0.90 -13.84
CA PRO A 189 17.62 1.66 -14.76
C PRO A 189 16.37 0.86 -15.11
N THR A 190 15.21 1.43 -14.78
CA THR A 190 13.88 0.88 -15.08
C THR A 190 13.59 0.94 -16.57
N ARG A 191 12.62 0.17 -17.07
CA ARG A 191 12.20 0.25 -18.49
C ARG A 191 11.80 1.67 -18.88
N LYS A 192 11.15 2.40 -17.97
CA LYS A 192 10.76 3.81 -18.17
C LYS A 192 11.96 4.74 -18.25
N GLN A 193 12.98 4.55 -17.41
CA GLN A 193 14.21 5.34 -17.48
C GLN A 193 14.99 5.07 -18.76
N GLN A 194 15.04 3.80 -19.19
CA GLN A 194 15.63 3.42 -20.48
C GLN A 194 14.87 4.06 -21.65
N GLU A 195 13.53 4.02 -21.64
CA GLU A 195 12.70 4.69 -22.65
C GLU A 195 12.95 6.22 -22.68
N LEU A 196 12.98 6.87 -21.51
CA LEU A 196 13.29 8.30 -21.41
C LEU A 196 14.69 8.62 -21.97
N ALA A 197 15.70 7.80 -21.67
CA ALA A 197 17.05 7.97 -22.20
C ALA A 197 17.11 7.83 -23.73
N LEU A 198 16.39 6.85 -24.28
CA LEU A 198 16.27 6.66 -25.74
C LEU A 198 15.57 7.83 -26.42
N LEU A 199 14.51 8.38 -25.80
CA LEU A 199 13.81 9.55 -26.32
C LEU A 199 14.66 10.83 -26.23
N SER A 200 15.45 10.99 -25.15
CA SER A 200 16.29 12.18 -24.92
C SER A 200 17.56 12.21 -25.77
N SER A 201 18.22 11.07 -26.01
CA SER A 201 19.44 11.00 -26.82
C SER A 201 19.21 11.38 -28.29
N ARG A 202 17.97 11.30 -28.77
CA ARG A 202 17.59 11.56 -30.17
C ARG A 202 17.26 13.03 -30.46
N THR A 203 17.11 13.88 -29.44
CA THR A 203 16.80 15.31 -29.64
C THR A 203 18.04 16.17 -29.88
N GLY A 204 19.25 15.66 -29.58
CA GLY A 204 20.52 16.41 -29.67
C GLY A 204 21.21 16.39 -31.03
N ASN A 205 20.94 15.41 -31.90
CA ASN A 205 21.56 15.31 -33.23
C ASN A 205 20.57 15.72 -34.31
N GLY A 206 20.71 16.97 -34.80
CA GLY A 206 19.97 17.48 -35.95
C GLY A 206 20.32 16.70 -37.21
N GLY A 207 19.41 15.82 -37.65
CA GLY A 207 19.56 15.11 -38.92
C GLY A 207 18.71 13.85 -38.98
N GLY A 208 17.48 13.99 -39.48
CA GLY A 208 16.64 12.88 -39.92
C GLY A 208 15.36 12.69 -39.09
N HIS A 209 14.22 13.05 -39.69
CA HIS A 209 12.85 12.74 -39.24
C HIS A 209 12.53 11.23 -39.16
N ALA A 210 13.52 10.34 -39.25
CA ALA A 210 13.33 8.91 -39.21
C ALA A 210 12.90 8.43 -37.81
N LYS A 211 11.58 8.50 -37.61
CA LYS A 211 10.72 7.73 -36.70
C LYS A 211 10.82 8.09 -35.22
N ARG A 212 10.51 9.35 -34.90
CA ARG A 212 10.21 9.88 -33.56
C ARG A 212 9.09 9.05 -32.91
N GLY A 213 9.44 8.04 -32.11
CA GLY A 213 8.47 7.15 -31.44
C GLY A 213 8.80 5.65 -31.46
N ALA A 214 9.85 5.23 -32.15
CA ALA A 214 10.22 3.81 -32.23
C ALA A 214 10.43 3.13 -30.86
N ALA A 215 11.12 3.78 -29.91
CA ALA A 215 11.31 3.25 -28.56
C ALA A 215 9.97 3.06 -27.82
N THR A 216 9.04 4.02 -27.92
CA THR A 216 7.71 3.92 -27.32
C THR A 216 6.86 2.85 -28.00
N TRP A 217 6.99 2.71 -29.33
CA TRP A 217 6.35 1.63 -30.06
C TRP A 217 6.86 0.26 -29.57
N ILE A 218 8.18 0.02 -29.52
CA ILE A 218 8.78 -1.21 -28.97
C ILE A 218 8.31 -1.45 -27.53
N ALA A 219 8.33 -0.42 -26.68
CA ALA A 219 7.86 -0.52 -25.29
C ALA A 219 6.39 -0.95 -25.22
N SER A 220 5.54 -0.47 -26.14
CA SER A 220 4.14 -0.91 -26.23
C SER A 220 4.03 -2.39 -26.65
N GLY A 221 4.85 -2.85 -27.60
CA GLY A 221 4.94 -4.27 -27.97
C GLY A 221 5.34 -5.16 -26.79
N ILE A 222 6.34 -4.74 -26.00
CA ILE A 222 6.74 -5.44 -24.76
C ILE A 222 5.57 -5.51 -23.77
N THR A 223 4.77 -4.45 -23.62
CA THR A 223 3.58 -4.50 -22.75
C THR A 223 2.50 -5.44 -23.27
N ILE A 224 2.34 -5.58 -24.59
CA ILE A 224 1.43 -6.57 -25.18
C ILE A 224 1.88 -7.98 -24.82
N GLU A 225 3.19 -8.27 -24.90
CA GLU A 225 3.74 -9.56 -24.48
C GLU A 225 3.48 -9.87 -22.99
N GLU A 226 3.61 -8.86 -22.11
CA GLU A 226 3.31 -9.00 -20.68
C GLU A 226 1.81 -9.31 -20.44
N LEU A 227 0.92 -8.70 -21.24
CA LEU A 227 -0.52 -8.95 -21.20
C LEU A 227 -0.88 -10.35 -21.73
N GLN A 228 -0.21 -10.82 -22.78
CA GLN A 228 -0.33 -12.19 -23.28
C GLN A 228 0.03 -13.20 -22.17
N ILE A 229 1.16 -13.00 -21.48
CA ILE A 229 1.56 -13.84 -20.35
C ILE A 229 0.51 -13.81 -19.23
N SER A 230 0.05 -12.62 -18.83
CA SER A 230 -0.97 -12.48 -17.79
C SER A 230 -2.26 -13.24 -18.15
N LEU A 231 -2.71 -13.13 -19.39
CA LEU A 231 -3.94 -13.78 -19.85
C LEU A 231 -3.78 -15.30 -19.92
N LEU A 232 -2.62 -15.80 -20.36
CA LEU A 232 -2.32 -17.24 -20.37
C LEU A 232 -2.39 -17.85 -18.97
N ILE A 233 -1.84 -17.16 -17.96
CA ILE A 233 -1.89 -17.61 -16.56
C ILE A 233 -3.33 -17.68 -16.07
N ASP A 234 -4.15 -16.66 -16.37
CA ASP A 234 -5.55 -16.63 -15.97
C ASP A 234 -6.38 -17.71 -16.67
N ILE A 235 -6.13 -17.98 -17.96
CA ILE A 235 -6.79 -19.06 -18.72
C ILE A 235 -6.45 -20.42 -18.11
N ARG A 236 -5.16 -20.69 -17.84
CA ARG A 236 -4.74 -21.97 -17.22
C ARG A 236 -5.38 -22.19 -15.86
N ARG A 237 -5.48 -21.14 -15.04
CA ARG A 237 -6.09 -21.22 -13.72
C ARG A 237 -7.58 -21.58 -13.78
N LEU A 238 -8.31 -21.00 -14.73
CA LEU A 238 -9.76 -21.16 -14.79
C LEU A 238 -10.18 -22.58 -15.22
N GLY A 239 -9.31 -23.31 -15.92
CA GLY A 239 -9.47 -24.73 -16.20
C GLY A 239 -10.79 -25.10 -16.89
N LYS A 240 -11.21 -26.36 -16.77
CA LYS A 240 -12.43 -26.90 -17.41
C LYS A 240 -13.73 -26.39 -16.75
N HIS A 241 -13.68 -26.04 -15.46
CA HIS A 241 -14.87 -25.73 -14.63
C HIS A 241 -15.11 -24.23 -14.36
N SER A 242 -14.63 -23.34 -15.24
CA SER A 242 -14.81 -21.89 -15.11
C SER A 242 -16.29 -21.45 -15.15
N THR A 243 -16.69 -20.49 -14.32
CA THR A 243 -18.05 -19.91 -14.37
C THR A 243 -18.28 -19.11 -15.65
N GLU A 244 -19.55 -18.93 -16.05
CA GLU A 244 -19.91 -18.14 -17.24
C GLU A 244 -19.39 -16.70 -17.14
N THR A 245 -19.43 -16.10 -15.95
CA THR A 245 -18.86 -14.77 -15.68
C THR A 245 -17.34 -14.72 -15.88
N GLN A 246 -16.62 -15.76 -15.48
CA GLN A 246 -15.18 -15.87 -15.68
C GLN A 246 -14.83 -16.10 -17.17
N ARG A 247 -15.63 -16.89 -17.88
CA ARG A 247 -15.49 -17.08 -19.34
C ARG A 247 -15.71 -15.77 -20.08
N LEU A 248 -16.76 -15.02 -19.74
CA LEU A 248 -17.03 -13.70 -20.31
C LEU A 248 -15.86 -12.73 -20.08
N GLU A 249 -15.28 -12.75 -18.88
CA GLU A 249 -14.11 -11.94 -18.55
C GLU A 249 -12.89 -12.32 -19.42
N ILE A 250 -12.61 -13.61 -19.63
CA ILE A 250 -11.55 -14.04 -20.56
C ILE A 250 -11.84 -13.51 -21.97
N VAL A 251 -13.07 -13.66 -22.47
CA VAL A 251 -13.44 -13.20 -23.82
C VAL A 251 -13.23 -11.70 -23.98
N ARG A 252 -13.67 -10.88 -23.00
CA ARG A 252 -13.45 -9.43 -23.00
C ARG A 252 -11.96 -9.08 -23.04
N ARG A 253 -11.15 -9.76 -22.23
CA ARG A 253 -9.69 -9.55 -22.21
C ARG A 253 -9.04 -9.99 -23.51
N ARG A 254 -9.50 -11.06 -24.15
CA ARG A 254 -9.07 -11.48 -25.50
C ARG A 254 -9.41 -10.42 -26.55
N THR A 255 -10.64 -9.91 -26.59
CA THR A 255 -11.04 -8.85 -27.55
C THR A 255 -10.20 -7.59 -27.37
N LYS A 256 -9.97 -7.15 -26.13
CA LYS A 256 -9.14 -5.99 -25.84
C LYS A 256 -7.68 -6.21 -26.22
N LEU A 257 -7.13 -7.39 -25.95
CA LEU A 257 -5.78 -7.74 -26.35
C LEU A 257 -5.66 -7.78 -27.88
N GLN A 258 -6.67 -8.32 -28.56
CA GLN A 258 -6.67 -8.39 -30.02
C GLN A 258 -6.66 -7.01 -30.66
N SER A 259 -7.52 -6.09 -30.22
CA SER A 259 -7.52 -4.72 -30.71
C SER A 259 -6.15 -4.04 -30.55
N ARG A 260 -5.41 -4.34 -29.46
CA ARG A 260 -4.05 -3.82 -29.26
C ARG A 260 -3.03 -4.47 -30.19
N ILE A 261 -3.17 -5.77 -30.45
CA ILE A 261 -2.32 -6.48 -31.41
C ILE A 261 -2.55 -5.92 -32.82
N ASP A 262 -3.80 -5.73 -33.23
CA ASP A 262 -4.15 -5.20 -34.55
C ASP A 262 -3.60 -3.78 -34.75
N GLU A 263 -3.75 -2.90 -33.75
CA GLU A 263 -3.18 -1.55 -33.76
C GLU A 263 -1.64 -1.58 -33.83
N PHE A 264 -1.02 -2.46 -33.05
CA PHE A 264 0.43 -2.63 -33.04
C PHE A 264 0.96 -3.13 -34.39
N THR A 265 0.30 -4.13 -34.96
CA THR A 265 0.63 -4.73 -36.25
C THR A 265 0.46 -3.72 -37.39
N THR A 266 -0.61 -2.93 -37.38
CA THR A 266 -0.83 -1.86 -38.38
C THR A 266 0.27 -0.79 -38.32
N THR A 267 0.72 -0.45 -37.10
CA THR A 267 1.80 0.53 -36.92
C THR A 267 3.19 -0.04 -37.21
N ALA A 268 3.36 -1.36 -37.25
CA ALA A 268 4.64 -2.02 -37.50
C ALA A 268 5.23 -1.66 -38.88
N VAL A 269 4.41 -1.57 -39.93
CA VAL A 269 4.83 -1.19 -41.29
C VAL A 269 5.52 0.18 -41.30
N ASN A 270 5.01 1.13 -40.51
CA ASN A 270 5.63 2.45 -40.38
C ASN A 270 7.03 2.37 -39.76
N HIS A 271 7.30 1.39 -38.91
CA HIS A 271 8.59 1.21 -38.24
C HIS A 271 9.57 0.35 -39.04
N PHE A 272 9.11 -0.74 -39.67
CA PHE A 272 9.94 -1.66 -40.44
C PHE A 272 10.18 -1.26 -41.90
N GLY A 273 9.32 -0.44 -42.49
CA GLY A 273 9.39 -0.07 -43.91
C GLY A 273 8.38 -0.83 -44.78
N GLU A 274 8.27 -0.43 -46.05
CA GLU A 274 7.30 -1.00 -47.01
C GLU A 274 7.64 -2.45 -47.40
N ASP A 275 8.90 -2.87 -47.28
CA ASP A 275 9.38 -4.22 -47.60
C ASP A 275 9.08 -5.27 -46.50
N PHE A 276 8.37 -4.88 -45.44
CA PHE A 276 8.00 -5.77 -44.34
C PHE A 276 6.68 -6.48 -44.62
N ASP A 277 6.72 -7.81 -44.74
CA ASP A 277 5.54 -8.65 -44.94
C ASP A 277 5.24 -9.45 -43.66
N LEU A 278 4.08 -9.20 -43.07
CA LEU A 278 3.64 -9.78 -41.81
C LEU A 278 3.46 -11.30 -41.87
N ASP A 279 3.03 -11.84 -43.02
CA ASP A 279 2.67 -13.26 -43.14
C ASP A 279 3.91 -14.15 -43.32
N ASP A 280 4.99 -13.61 -43.91
CA ASP A 280 6.24 -14.33 -44.13
C ASP A 280 7.27 -14.15 -42.98
N ASP A 281 7.26 -12.99 -42.31
CA ASP A 281 8.29 -12.63 -41.32
C ASP A 281 7.98 -13.09 -39.88
N ILE A 282 6.79 -13.66 -39.64
CA ILE A 282 6.33 -14.09 -38.32
C ILE A 282 6.06 -15.61 -38.33
N ARG A 283 7.08 -16.43 -38.61
CA ARG A 283 6.96 -17.90 -38.51
C ARG A 283 7.45 -18.42 -37.15
N ASP A 284 6.50 -19.02 -36.43
CA ASP A 284 6.65 -20.04 -35.38
C ASP A 284 7.67 -19.77 -34.27
N LEU A 285 7.30 -18.93 -33.30
CA LEU A 285 7.88 -18.96 -31.95
C LEU A 285 6.90 -19.65 -30.99
N GLU A 286 6.98 -20.97 -30.94
CA GLU A 286 6.32 -21.74 -29.89
C GLU A 286 7.05 -21.45 -28.57
N VAL A 287 6.41 -20.66 -27.71
CA VAL A 287 6.94 -20.42 -26.36
C VAL A 287 6.87 -21.75 -25.62
N GLU A 288 8.03 -22.40 -25.41
CA GLU A 288 8.16 -23.47 -24.42
C GLU A 288 7.80 -22.91 -23.06
N PHE A 289 6.56 -23.16 -22.67
CA PHE A 289 6.15 -22.96 -21.30
C PHE A 289 6.82 -24.03 -20.46
N ILE A 290 7.45 -23.63 -19.37
CA ILE A 290 7.83 -24.57 -18.32
C ILE A 290 6.55 -25.30 -17.91
N ASP A 291 6.47 -26.58 -18.24
CA ASP A 291 5.38 -27.46 -17.83
C ASP A 291 5.38 -27.58 -16.30
N ASP A 292 4.22 -27.32 -15.70
CA ASP A 292 3.96 -27.36 -14.26
C ASP A 292 2.99 -28.51 -13.92
N SER A 293 2.85 -29.50 -14.81
CA SER A 293 2.22 -30.78 -14.47
C SER A 293 3.21 -31.66 -13.72
N GLU A 294 3.49 -31.34 -12.45
CA GLU A 294 3.75 -32.30 -11.36
C GLU A 294 4.13 -31.60 -10.04
N GLY A 295 3.30 -31.78 -9.00
CA GLY A 295 3.70 -31.71 -7.60
C GLY A 295 3.43 -30.44 -6.80
N GLU A 296 2.22 -30.29 -6.23
CA GLU A 296 2.00 -30.31 -4.77
C GLU A 296 0.51 -30.61 -4.50
N GLY A 297 0.27 -31.61 -3.65
CA GLY A 297 -0.99 -32.36 -3.60
C GLY A 297 -2.22 -31.57 -3.19
N ASP A 298 -3.23 -31.60 -4.05
CA ASP A 298 -4.61 -31.66 -3.62
C ASP A 298 -5.04 -33.13 -3.66
N VAL A 299 -5.17 -33.72 -2.47
CA VAL A 299 -5.79 -35.02 -2.26
C VAL A 299 -7.25 -34.88 -2.65
N PHE A 300 -7.61 -35.29 -3.87
CA PHE A 300 -8.88 -35.90 -4.27
C PHE A 300 -8.78 -36.27 -5.76
N THR A 301 -8.00 -37.32 -6.04
CA THR A 301 -8.03 -38.03 -7.32
C THR A 301 -9.12 -39.09 -7.26
N GLU A 302 -10.29 -38.79 -7.82
CA GLU A 302 -10.99 -39.83 -8.58
C GLU A 302 -10.47 -39.74 -10.02
N SER A 303 -9.78 -40.81 -10.38
CA SER A 303 -9.32 -41.17 -11.69
C SER A 303 -10.51 -41.39 -12.63
N ASP A 304 -10.64 -40.55 -13.64
CA ASP A 304 -11.21 -40.96 -14.93
C ASP A 304 -10.27 -40.49 -16.04
N HIS A 305 -9.55 -41.46 -16.59
CA HIS A 305 -8.97 -41.39 -17.91
C HIS A 305 -10.11 -41.36 -18.91
N ASP A 306 -10.39 -40.19 -19.49
CA ASP A 306 -10.99 -40.14 -20.81
C ASP A 306 -10.41 -38.97 -21.60
N SER A 307 -9.50 -39.33 -22.50
CA SER A 307 -9.24 -38.57 -23.72
C SER A 307 -10.55 -38.51 -24.48
N ASP A 308 -11.17 -37.34 -24.58
CA ASP A 308 -11.57 -36.78 -25.86
C ASP A 308 -12.44 -35.52 -25.71
N HIS A 309 -12.14 -34.56 -26.59
CA HIS A 309 -13.05 -33.54 -27.11
C HIS A 309 -13.72 -32.59 -26.11
N VAL A 310 -12.99 -31.56 -25.69
CA VAL A 310 -13.61 -30.23 -25.55
C VAL A 310 -13.94 -29.77 -26.97
N PRO A 311 -15.19 -29.42 -27.32
CA PRO A 311 -15.50 -28.89 -28.65
C PRO A 311 -14.60 -27.69 -28.93
N GLN A 312 -13.65 -27.86 -29.85
CA GLN A 312 -12.83 -26.79 -30.40
C GLN A 312 -13.75 -25.88 -31.20
N CYS A 313 -14.40 -24.95 -30.50
CA CYS A 313 -14.90 -23.77 -31.16
C CYS A 313 -13.65 -22.98 -31.61
N ASN A 314 -13.57 -22.70 -32.92
CA ASN A 314 -12.56 -21.90 -33.61
C ASN A 314 -12.47 -20.47 -33.03
N PHE A 315 -12.02 -20.35 -31.79
CA PHE A 315 -11.80 -19.08 -31.11
C PHE A 315 -10.37 -18.64 -31.35
N PHE A 316 -10.24 -17.49 -32.01
CA PHE A 316 -9.02 -16.73 -32.15
C PHE A 316 -8.29 -16.58 -30.78
N ARG A 317 -6.98 -16.86 -30.74
CA ARG A 317 -6.17 -16.94 -29.51
C ARG A 317 -5.11 -15.82 -29.47
N PRO A 318 -5.50 -14.58 -29.13
CA PRO A 318 -4.58 -13.44 -29.14
C PRO A 318 -3.40 -13.63 -28.18
N GLU A 319 -3.58 -14.46 -27.16
CA GLU A 319 -2.54 -14.78 -26.19
C GLU A 319 -1.37 -15.62 -26.75
N LYS A 320 -1.52 -16.21 -27.94
CA LYS A 320 -0.50 -17.01 -28.63
C LYS A 320 0.10 -16.32 -29.87
N VAL A 321 -0.45 -15.19 -30.29
CA VAL A 321 0.01 -14.47 -31.48
C VAL A 321 1.41 -13.92 -31.24
N VAL A 322 2.32 -14.12 -32.19
CA VAL A 322 3.67 -13.56 -32.10
C VAL A 322 3.62 -12.07 -32.45
N ILE A 323 4.20 -11.23 -31.60
CA ILE A 323 4.23 -9.78 -31.79
C ILE A 323 5.44 -9.43 -32.68
N PRO A 324 5.30 -8.60 -33.74
CA PRO A 324 6.41 -8.24 -34.63
C PRO A 324 7.39 -7.28 -33.93
N LEU A 325 8.21 -7.85 -33.04
CA LEU A 325 9.34 -7.16 -32.38
C LEU A 325 10.65 -7.60 -33.04
N PRO A 326 11.71 -6.75 -33.03
CA PRO A 326 13.03 -7.14 -33.52
C PRO A 326 13.53 -8.48 -32.97
N SER A 327 13.25 -8.79 -31.69
CA SER A 327 13.61 -10.07 -31.07
C SER A 327 12.89 -11.28 -31.65
N ASN A 328 11.67 -11.10 -32.18
CA ASN A 328 10.86 -12.17 -32.77
C ASN A 328 11.11 -12.33 -34.28
N ILE A 329 11.40 -11.23 -34.96
CA ILE A 329 11.73 -11.20 -36.41
C ILE A 329 13.16 -11.68 -36.65
N GLY A 330 14.07 -11.42 -35.70
CA GLY A 330 15.45 -11.86 -35.72
C GLY A 330 16.41 -10.88 -36.41
N ILE A 331 17.65 -10.87 -35.92
CA ILE A 331 18.69 -9.88 -36.29
C ILE A 331 19.00 -9.91 -37.80
N LYS A 332 19.04 -11.10 -38.40
CA LYS A 332 19.33 -11.26 -39.84
C LYS A 332 18.29 -10.51 -40.69
N ARG A 333 17.00 -10.66 -40.34
CA ARG A 333 15.92 -10.00 -41.06
C ARG A 333 15.88 -8.51 -40.76
N CYS A 334 16.15 -8.09 -39.52
CA CYS A 334 16.34 -6.67 -39.18
C CYS A 334 17.49 -6.02 -39.97
N THR A 335 18.54 -6.78 -40.31
CA THR A 335 19.66 -6.33 -41.14
C THR A 335 19.22 -6.13 -42.59
N VAL A 336 18.47 -7.08 -43.15
CA VAL A 336 17.92 -7.00 -44.51
C VAL A 336 16.96 -5.81 -44.67
N LEU A 337 16.11 -5.57 -43.66
CA LEU A 337 15.17 -4.44 -43.63
C LEU A 337 15.82 -3.09 -43.26
N GLY A 338 17.12 -3.05 -42.95
CA GLY A 338 17.82 -1.81 -42.58
C GLY A 338 17.42 -1.22 -41.22
N VAL A 339 16.79 -2.00 -40.34
CA VAL A 339 16.26 -1.54 -39.04
C VAL A 339 17.09 -1.96 -37.82
N ILE A 340 18.39 -2.17 -37.99
CA ILE A 340 19.30 -2.62 -36.92
C ILE A 340 19.26 -1.69 -35.70
N HIS A 341 19.00 -0.39 -35.89
CA HIS A 341 18.86 0.56 -34.78
C HIS A 341 17.73 0.22 -33.80
N LEU A 342 16.67 -0.50 -34.26
CA LEU A 342 15.58 -0.97 -33.39
C LEU A 342 16.03 -2.11 -32.47
N VAL A 343 16.99 -2.93 -32.90
CA VAL A 343 17.58 -4.01 -32.08
C VAL A 343 18.23 -3.41 -30.84
N GLY A 344 19.06 -2.37 -31.02
CA GLY A 344 19.71 -1.68 -29.89
C GLY A 344 18.72 -1.01 -28.93
N GLN A 345 17.64 -0.42 -29.47
CA GLN A 345 16.56 0.15 -28.65
C GLN A 345 15.81 -0.92 -27.86
N GLU A 346 15.51 -2.07 -28.49
CA GLU A 346 14.87 -3.18 -27.79
C GLU A 346 15.78 -3.75 -26.69
N VAL A 347 17.07 -3.96 -26.95
CA VAL A 347 18.03 -4.45 -25.93
C VAL A 347 18.01 -3.56 -24.68
N ALA A 348 18.06 -2.23 -24.84
CA ALA A 348 18.01 -1.29 -23.71
C ALA A 348 16.67 -1.36 -22.94
N LEU A 349 15.55 -1.49 -23.66
CA LEU A 349 14.22 -1.64 -23.03
C LEU A 349 14.06 -2.99 -22.31
N ARG A 350 14.62 -4.07 -22.87
CA ARG A 350 14.64 -5.41 -22.26
C ARG A 350 15.53 -5.45 -21.02
N GLU A 351 16.67 -4.75 -21.01
CA GLU A 351 17.48 -4.56 -19.80
C GLU A 351 16.63 -3.92 -18.68
N GLY A 352 15.94 -2.83 -19.00
CA GLY A 352 15.03 -2.17 -18.06
C GLY A 352 13.87 -3.07 -17.61
N GLN A 353 13.31 -3.88 -18.51
CA GLN A 353 12.27 -4.88 -18.18
C GLN A 353 12.80 -5.96 -17.23
N ALA A 354 14.02 -6.47 -17.46
CA ALA A 354 14.66 -7.44 -16.58
C ALA A 354 14.86 -6.86 -15.17
N ASN A 355 15.33 -5.60 -15.09
CA ASN A 355 15.49 -4.90 -13.82
C ASN A 355 14.16 -4.73 -13.05
N ASP A 356 13.11 -4.29 -13.73
CA ASP A 356 11.79 -4.08 -13.14
C ASP A 356 11.18 -5.40 -12.63
N THR A 357 11.28 -6.47 -13.43
CA THR A 357 10.74 -7.79 -13.07
C THR A 357 11.50 -8.43 -11.92
N LEU A 358 12.85 -8.36 -11.90
CA LEU A 358 13.66 -8.84 -10.79
C LEU A 358 13.36 -8.07 -9.51
N GLN A 359 13.20 -6.74 -9.59
CA GLN A 359 12.82 -5.94 -8.43
C GLN A 359 11.44 -6.30 -7.91
N ALA A 360 10.47 -6.52 -8.80
CA ALA A 360 9.13 -6.99 -8.41
C ALA A 360 9.20 -8.35 -7.71
N ILE A 361 10.01 -9.29 -8.22
CA ILE A 361 10.21 -10.61 -7.59
C ILE A 361 10.81 -10.47 -6.19
N ARG A 362 11.84 -9.63 -5.99
CA ARG A 362 12.45 -9.38 -4.67
C ARG A 362 11.40 -8.88 -3.67
N VAL A 363 10.60 -7.87 -4.07
CA VAL A 363 9.55 -7.29 -3.21
C VAL A 363 8.47 -8.34 -2.88
N LEU A 364 8.02 -9.12 -3.86
CA LEU A 364 7.01 -10.15 -3.65
C LEU A 364 7.50 -11.30 -2.76
N LEU A 365 8.78 -11.68 -2.88
CA LEU A 365 9.38 -12.68 -2.00
C LEU A 365 9.53 -12.17 -0.56
N ALA A 366 9.86 -10.89 -0.38
CA ALA A 366 9.87 -10.24 0.93
C ALA A 366 8.46 -10.18 1.55
N ASP A 367 7.44 -9.81 0.76
CA ASP A 367 6.05 -9.82 1.22
C ASP A 367 5.58 -11.24 1.59
N LYS A 368 5.89 -12.24 0.76
CA LYS A 368 5.63 -13.66 1.06
C LYS A 368 6.27 -14.06 2.39
N ALA A 369 7.54 -13.72 2.61
CA ALA A 369 8.25 -13.96 3.88
C ALA A 369 7.56 -13.31 5.09
N VAL A 370 7.13 -12.05 4.96
CA VAL A 370 6.41 -11.32 6.02
C VAL A 370 5.05 -11.95 6.31
N LEU A 371 4.29 -12.36 5.29
CA LEU A 371 3.02 -13.08 5.46
C LEU A 371 3.22 -14.39 6.22
N PHE A 372 4.26 -15.17 5.90
CA PHE A 372 4.55 -16.40 6.66
C PHE A 372 4.75 -16.12 8.15
N ARG A 373 5.47 -15.05 8.51
CA ARG A 373 5.75 -14.69 9.90
C ARG A 373 4.53 -14.12 10.63
N THR A 374 3.79 -13.22 9.98
CA THR A 374 2.77 -12.40 10.63
C THR A 374 1.37 -12.98 10.53
N THR A 375 1.00 -13.60 9.41
CA THR A 375 -0.36 -14.10 9.20
C THR A 375 -0.42 -15.61 9.37
N VAL A 376 0.46 -16.36 8.70
CA VAL A 376 0.43 -17.84 8.71
C VAL A 376 0.80 -18.38 10.08
N ARG A 377 1.96 -18.02 10.65
CA ARG A 377 2.39 -18.52 11.97
C ARG A 377 1.51 -18.06 13.13
N LEU A 378 0.87 -16.89 13.03
CA LEU A 378 -0.03 -16.38 14.08
C LEU A 378 -1.47 -16.88 13.94
N ALA A 379 -1.81 -17.63 12.88
CA ALA A 379 -3.15 -18.13 12.66
C ALA A 379 -3.50 -19.26 13.65
N LYS A 380 -4.23 -18.92 14.70
CA LYS A 380 -4.68 -19.88 15.74
C LYS A 380 -5.99 -20.62 15.43
N SER A 381 -6.61 -20.40 14.26
CA SER A 381 -7.86 -21.07 13.88
C SER A 381 -7.89 -21.43 12.41
N GLN A 382 -8.66 -22.46 12.05
CA GLN A 382 -8.79 -22.94 10.67
C GLN A 382 -9.17 -21.79 9.71
N ALA A 383 -10.22 -21.02 10.04
CA ALA A 383 -10.64 -19.89 9.20
C ALA A 383 -9.57 -18.79 9.06
N LYS A 384 -8.72 -18.58 10.07
CA LYS A 384 -7.58 -17.64 9.96
C LYS A 384 -6.45 -18.25 9.11
N SER A 385 -6.19 -19.55 9.26
CA SER A 385 -5.20 -20.28 8.47
C SER A 385 -5.56 -20.27 6.99
N THR A 386 -6.79 -20.64 6.62
CA THR A 386 -7.26 -20.61 5.23
C THR A 386 -7.15 -19.22 4.61
N ARG A 387 -7.50 -18.16 5.36
CA ARG A 387 -7.33 -16.78 4.89
C ARG A 387 -5.85 -16.40 4.70
N ALA A 388 -4.99 -16.81 5.61
CA ALA A 388 -3.54 -16.56 5.49
C ALA A 388 -2.96 -17.26 4.26
N TRP A 389 -3.30 -18.53 4.03
CA TRP A 389 -2.88 -19.27 2.83
C TRP A 389 -3.46 -18.69 1.54
N THR A 390 -4.70 -18.20 1.56
CA THR A 390 -5.28 -17.49 0.41
C THR A 390 -4.43 -16.25 0.03
N GLN A 391 -3.91 -15.51 1.03
CA GLN A 391 -3.00 -14.39 0.79
C GLN A 391 -1.66 -14.87 0.22
N VAL A 392 -1.07 -15.92 0.77
CA VAL A 392 0.18 -16.52 0.26
C VAL A 392 0.03 -16.94 -1.20
N HIS A 393 -1.02 -17.68 -1.55
CA HIS A 393 -1.28 -18.10 -2.94
C HIS A 393 -1.50 -16.91 -3.87
N SER A 394 -2.10 -15.82 -3.37
CA SER A 394 -2.29 -14.61 -4.16
C SER A 394 -0.95 -13.95 -4.52
N VAL A 395 0.01 -13.91 -3.59
CA VAL A 395 1.38 -13.40 -3.82
C VAL A 395 2.16 -14.35 -4.73
N GLU A 396 2.10 -15.65 -4.49
CA GLU A 396 2.74 -16.67 -5.34
C GLU A 396 2.29 -16.61 -6.79
N ARG A 397 1.03 -16.27 -7.04
CA ARG A 397 0.52 -16.06 -8.40
C ARG A 397 1.24 -14.90 -9.09
N VAL A 398 1.45 -13.79 -8.39
CA VAL A 398 2.17 -12.63 -8.96
C VAL A 398 3.64 -12.97 -9.13
N ILE A 399 4.27 -13.72 -8.21
CA ILE A 399 5.65 -14.22 -8.36
C ILE A 399 5.79 -15.04 -9.64
N ARG A 400 4.86 -15.99 -9.87
CA ARG A 400 4.84 -16.81 -11.10
C ARG A 400 4.70 -15.95 -12.35
N GLN A 401 3.81 -14.96 -12.34
CA GLN A 401 3.66 -14.03 -13.46
C GLN A 401 4.96 -13.28 -13.76
N GLN A 402 5.59 -12.68 -12.75
CA GLN A 402 6.85 -11.94 -12.93
C GLN A 402 8.00 -12.86 -13.39
N THR A 403 8.04 -14.09 -12.88
CA THR A 403 9.01 -15.12 -13.32
C THR A 403 8.85 -15.43 -14.80
N MET A 404 7.61 -15.60 -15.29
CA MET A 404 7.36 -15.85 -16.71
C MET A 404 7.75 -14.65 -17.59
N ILE A 405 7.45 -13.42 -17.14
CA ILE A 405 7.85 -12.20 -17.85
C ILE A 405 9.38 -12.12 -17.93
N TYR A 406 10.08 -12.36 -16.82
CA TYR A 406 11.54 -12.39 -16.78
C TYR A 406 12.11 -13.47 -17.71
N SER A 407 11.59 -14.70 -17.65
CA SER A 407 12.04 -15.80 -18.52
C SER A 407 11.83 -15.47 -20.01
N LYS A 408 10.68 -14.88 -20.37
CA LYS A 408 10.44 -14.40 -21.74
C LYS A 408 11.43 -13.30 -22.12
N CYS A 409 11.61 -12.29 -21.26
CA CYS A 409 12.57 -11.21 -21.49
C CYS A 409 13.98 -11.75 -21.75
N ARG A 410 14.45 -12.69 -20.93
CA ARG A 410 15.76 -13.33 -21.10
C ARG A 410 15.86 -14.13 -22.41
N ALA A 411 14.80 -14.86 -22.79
CA ALA A 411 14.77 -15.56 -24.07
C ALA A 411 14.89 -14.58 -25.25
N GLN A 412 14.21 -13.44 -25.18
CA GLN A 412 14.30 -12.40 -26.21
C GLN A 412 15.67 -11.72 -26.24
N LEU A 413 16.31 -11.50 -25.10
CA LEU A 413 17.73 -11.07 -25.05
C LEU A 413 18.67 -12.10 -25.72
N GLY A 414 18.34 -13.39 -25.63
CA GLY A 414 18.99 -14.47 -26.37
C GLY A 414 18.84 -14.33 -27.88
N ASN A 415 17.62 -14.09 -28.36
CA ASN A 415 17.33 -13.88 -29.78
C ASN A 415 18.00 -12.62 -30.34
N LEU A 416 18.17 -11.60 -29.49
CA LEU A 416 18.89 -10.35 -29.81
C LEU A 416 20.42 -10.47 -29.65
N GLN A 417 20.95 -11.63 -29.27
CA GLN A 417 22.40 -11.89 -29.09
C GLN A 417 23.10 -10.91 -28.12
N ALA A 418 22.40 -10.45 -27.09
CA ALA A 418 22.94 -9.55 -26.07
C ALA A 418 23.78 -10.32 -25.03
N HIS A 419 24.93 -10.88 -25.45
CA HIS A 419 25.74 -11.80 -24.65
C HIS A 419 26.18 -11.22 -23.29
N ASN A 420 26.60 -9.96 -23.27
CA ASN A 420 26.96 -9.24 -22.04
C ASN A 420 25.82 -9.19 -21.01
N LEU A 421 24.57 -9.02 -21.47
CA LEU A 421 23.41 -9.02 -20.60
C LEU A 421 23.00 -10.43 -20.18
N LEU A 422 23.29 -11.46 -20.96
CA LEU A 422 22.98 -12.85 -20.60
C LEU A 422 23.90 -13.42 -19.53
N GLU A 423 25.13 -12.89 -19.42
CA GLU A 423 26.05 -13.16 -18.30
C GLU A 423 25.55 -12.50 -17.01
N LYS A 424 25.02 -11.27 -17.11
CA LYS A 424 24.41 -10.55 -15.99
C LYS A 424 23.08 -11.17 -15.54
N TYR A 425 22.16 -11.42 -16.46
CA TYR A 425 20.81 -11.93 -16.20
C TYR A 425 20.75 -13.44 -16.36
N LEU A 426 20.92 -14.17 -15.26
CA LEU A 426 20.97 -15.64 -15.26
C LEU A 426 19.58 -16.28 -15.39
N ARG A 427 19.54 -17.57 -15.73
CA ARG A 427 18.28 -18.33 -15.83
C ARG A 427 17.61 -18.42 -14.45
N MET A 428 16.28 -18.32 -14.43
CA MET A 428 15.51 -18.46 -13.21
C MET A 428 15.11 -19.92 -12.99
N GLU A 429 15.34 -20.41 -11.77
CA GLU A 429 14.96 -21.75 -11.35
C GLU A 429 13.88 -21.68 -10.27
N ARG A 430 13.09 -22.76 -10.13
CA ARG A 430 12.06 -22.86 -9.07
C ARG A 430 12.66 -22.82 -7.67
N SER A 431 13.87 -23.37 -7.52
CA SER A 431 14.67 -23.32 -6.28
C SER A 431 14.85 -21.89 -5.78
N HIS A 432 15.01 -20.94 -6.71
CA HIS A 432 15.25 -19.53 -6.41
C HIS A 432 14.01 -18.79 -5.87
N LEU A 433 12.81 -19.32 -6.07
CA LEU A 433 11.54 -18.67 -5.69
C LEU A 433 11.05 -19.07 -4.29
N LYS A 434 11.86 -19.84 -3.54
CA LYS A 434 11.56 -20.20 -2.16
C LYS A 434 11.72 -18.97 -1.27
N ALA A 435 10.69 -18.69 -0.47
CA ALA A 435 10.75 -17.63 0.54
C ALA A 435 11.80 -18.01 1.58
N THR A 436 12.96 -17.35 1.51
CA THR A 436 14.09 -17.68 2.39
C THR A 436 13.90 -16.99 3.73
N ALA A 437 14.16 -17.71 4.83
CA ALA A 437 14.09 -17.15 6.19
C ALA A 437 15.00 -15.92 6.35
N ALA A 438 16.15 -15.88 5.65
CA ALA A 438 17.05 -14.73 5.59
C ALA A 438 16.40 -13.43 5.05
N VAL A 439 15.33 -13.50 4.25
CA VAL A 439 14.58 -12.30 3.84
C VAL A 439 13.61 -11.84 4.95
N ALA A 440 13.11 -12.79 5.74
CA ALA A 440 12.13 -12.54 6.82
C ALA A 440 12.78 -12.16 8.17
N ASP A 441 13.97 -12.68 8.43
CA ASP A 441 14.76 -12.55 9.65
C ASP A 441 16.24 -12.66 9.28
N PRO A 442 16.87 -11.55 8.86
CA PRO A 442 18.18 -11.57 8.19
C PRO A 442 19.26 -12.15 9.09
N ASN A 443 19.12 -11.87 10.38
CA ASN A 443 20.06 -12.19 11.43
C ASN A 443 19.67 -13.44 12.22
N ALA A 444 18.80 -14.30 11.68
CA ALA A 444 18.54 -15.59 12.31
C ALA A 444 19.84 -16.41 12.37
N ARG A 445 20.13 -16.98 13.54
CA ARG A 445 21.34 -17.78 13.79
C ARG A 445 21.47 -18.91 12.75
N GLY A 446 22.63 -19.01 12.11
CA GLY A 446 22.92 -20.03 11.08
C GLY A 446 22.54 -19.65 9.64
N GLN A 447 22.05 -18.43 9.38
CA GLN A 447 21.73 -17.96 8.01
C GLN A 447 22.93 -17.40 7.23
N ARG A 448 24.12 -17.27 7.85
CA ARG A 448 25.36 -16.76 7.20
C ARG A 448 25.75 -17.56 5.95
N ASN A 449 25.26 -18.80 5.82
CA ASN A 449 25.52 -19.70 4.69
C ASN A 449 24.28 -20.01 3.82
N SER A 450 23.13 -19.35 4.03
CA SER A 450 22.04 -19.49 3.07
C SER A 450 22.37 -18.66 1.84
N THR A 451 22.89 -19.29 0.79
CA THR A 451 23.10 -18.66 -0.51
C THR A 451 21.74 -18.22 -1.05
N LEU A 452 21.45 -16.93 -0.91
CA LEU A 452 20.31 -16.33 -1.58
C LEU A 452 20.48 -16.50 -3.10
N PRO A 453 19.37 -16.58 -3.85
CA PRO A 453 19.42 -16.60 -5.30
C PRO A 453 20.27 -15.45 -5.87
N TRP A 454 20.95 -15.71 -6.98
CA TRP A 454 21.86 -14.76 -7.65
C TRP A 454 21.27 -13.35 -7.84
N PHE A 455 19.95 -13.23 -8.04
CA PHE A 455 19.31 -11.94 -8.26
C PHE A 455 19.28 -11.05 -7.01
N TRP A 456 19.56 -11.56 -5.81
CA TRP A 456 19.73 -10.73 -4.62
C TRP A 456 21.10 -10.05 -4.58
N SER A 457 22.12 -10.65 -5.20
CA SER A 457 23.48 -10.14 -5.30
C SER A 457 23.82 -9.54 -6.66
N LEU A 458 22.81 -9.38 -7.54
CA LEU A 458 23.03 -8.83 -8.87
C LEU A 458 23.47 -7.37 -8.75
N ASP A 459 24.74 -7.14 -9.03
CA ASP A 459 25.31 -5.83 -9.18
C ASP A 459 24.71 -5.17 -10.43
N VAL A 460 24.19 -3.98 -10.22
CA VAL A 460 23.44 -3.21 -11.19
C VAL A 460 24.38 -2.52 -12.18
N GLN A 461 25.62 -2.20 -11.80
CA GLN A 461 26.59 -1.46 -12.63
C GLN A 461 27.94 -2.19 -12.85
N GLY A 462 28.22 -3.29 -12.16
CA GLY A 462 29.43 -4.10 -12.38
C GLY A 462 30.67 -3.61 -11.64
N ASP A 463 30.51 -2.65 -10.71
CA ASP A 463 31.60 -2.02 -9.96
C ASP A 463 31.76 -2.54 -8.52
N SER A 464 30.98 -3.53 -8.06
CA SER A 464 31.12 -4.05 -6.70
C SER A 464 31.02 -5.58 -6.55
N VAL A 465 31.80 -6.08 -5.59
CA VAL A 465 32.02 -7.50 -5.30
C VAL A 465 30.78 -8.09 -4.60
N SER A 466 29.73 -8.45 -5.35
CA SER A 466 28.69 -9.48 -5.04
C SER A 466 27.97 -9.48 -3.66
N SER A 467 28.21 -8.52 -2.76
CA SER A 467 27.75 -8.57 -1.35
C SER A 467 27.05 -7.31 -0.86
N ASP A 468 26.76 -6.33 -1.71
CA ASP A 468 26.25 -5.03 -1.27
C ASP A 468 24.82 -5.08 -0.75
N TRP A 469 23.92 -5.84 -1.39
CA TRP A 469 22.51 -5.82 -1.02
C TRP A 469 22.24 -6.41 0.37
N MET A 470 22.91 -7.51 0.71
CA MET A 470 22.77 -8.13 2.03
C MET A 470 23.46 -7.32 3.11
N ASN A 471 24.68 -6.84 2.88
CA ASN A 471 25.39 -6.00 3.84
C ASN A 471 24.60 -4.73 4.15
N GLU A 472 24.01 -4.11 3.14
CA GLU A 472 23.18 -2.93 3.31
C GLU A 472 21.90 -3.23 4.10
N PHE A 473 21.24 -4.35 3.80
CA PHE A 473 20.06 -4.76 4.53
C PHE A 473 20.37 -5.08 6.00
N TYR A 474 21.50 -5.75 6.26
CA TYR A 474 22.02 -6.01 7.60
C TYR A 474 22.31 -4.74 8.37
N ARG A 475 23.02 -3.80 7.74
CA ARG A 475 23.33 -2.48 8.26
C ARG A 475 22.08 -1.72 8.67
N VAL A 476 21.12 -1.56 7.75
CA VAL A 476 19.87 -0.84 8.02
C VAL A 476 19.05 -1.52 9.12
N HIS A 477 18.97 -2.85 9.11
CA HIS A 477 18.24 -3.58 10.15
C HIS A 477 18.90 -3.43 11.53
N TRP A 478 20.23 -3.53 11.59
CA TRP A 478 21.00 -3.31 12.81
C TRP A 478 20.81 -1.89 13.34
N LEU A 479 20.96 -0.86 12.49
CA LEU A 479 20.74 0.54 12.84
C LEU A 479 19.33 0.81 13.38
N ARG A 480 18.29 0.33 12.69
CA ARG A 480 16.90 0.52 13.12
C ARG A 480 16.60 -0.21 14.44
N THR A 481 17.20 -1.37 14.67
CA THR A 481 17.01 -2.14 15.91
C THR A 481 17.74 -1.49 17.08
N LYS A 482 18.96 -0.98 16.85
CA LYS A 482 19.69 -0.14 17.80
C LYS A 482 18.87 1.09 18.19
N ALA A 483 18.38 1.85 17.20
CA ALA A 483 17.57 3.04 17.43
C ALA A 483 16.24 2.73 18.15
N LEU A 484 15.63 1.56 17.92
CA LEU A 484 14.45 1.12 18.65
C LEU A 484 14.76 0.84 20.13
N ARG A 485 15.87 0.15 20.40
CA ARG A 485 16.37 -0.09 21.78
C ARG A 485 16.67 1.22 22.49
N ASP A 486 17.38 2.14 21.83
CA ASP A 486 17.78 3.42 22.41
C ASP A 486 16.54 4.26 22.71
N ARG A 487 15.56 4.31 21.80
CA ARG A 487 14.27 4.99 22.02
C ARG A 487 13.50 4.43 23.21
N TRP A 488 13.40 3.10 23.35
CA TRP A 488 12.71 2.51 24.51
C TRP A 488 13.46 2.78 25.82
N SER A 489 14.79 2.80 25.79
CA SER A 489 15.62 3.12 26.95
C SER A 489 15.44 4.59 27.38
N GLU A 490 15.41 5.50 26.42
CA GLU A 490 15.08 6.91 26.63
C GLU A 490 13.66 7.09 27.17
N GLU A 491 12.67 6.43 26.56
CA GLU A 491 11.27 6.47 26.98
C GLU A 491 11.09 5.99 28.44
N LEU A 492 11.79 4.92 28.84
CA LEU A 492 11.76 4.43 30.23
C LEU A 492 12.27 5.49 31.22
N LEU A 493 13.33 6.21 30.85
CA LEU A 493 13.91 7.30 31.64
C LEU A 493 12.95 8.51 31.68
N LEU A 494 12.42 8.92 30.53
CA LEU A 494 11.51 10.07 30.40
C LEU A 494 10.24 9.86 31.21
N VAL A 495 9.61 8.69 31.15
CA VAL A 495 8.37 8.41 31.91
C VAL A 495 8.61 8.51 33.43
N GLY A 496 9.80 8.12 33.89
CA GLY A 496 10.21 8.32 35.28
C GLY A 496 10.21 9.81 35.66
N HIS A 497 10.82 10.66 34.82
CA HIS A 497 10.84 12.10 35.03
C HIS A 497 9.47 12.75 34.86
N GLU A 498 8.66 12.35 33.87
CA GLU A 498 7.28 12.82 33.66
C GLU A 498 6.43 12.61 34.91
N MET A 499 6.55 11.46 35.57
CA MET A 499 5.89 11.23 36.85
C MET A 499 6.45 12.13 37.96
N GLY A 500 7.77 12.27 38.06
CA GLY A 500 8.40 13.17 39.02
C GLY A 500 7.89 14.61 38.89
N TRP A 501 7.85 15.13 37.67
CA TRP A 501 7.32 16.46 37.37
C TRP A 501 5.82 16.56 37.66
N THR A 502 5.05 15.52 37.39
CA THR A 502 3.61 15.48 37.71
C THR A 502 3.37 15.63 39.22
N VAL A 503 4.12 14.88 40.05
CA VAL A 503 4.03 14.99 41.51
C VAL A 503 4.46 16.38 42.00
N GLN A 504 5.60 16.87 41.51
CA GLN A 504 6.12 18.19 41.89
C GLN A 504 5.18 19.33 41.48
N PHE A 505 4.53 19.20 40.32
CA PHE A 505 3.50 20.13 39.87
C PHE A 505 2.30 20.15 40.82
N PHE A 506 1.81 18.99 41.24
CA PHE A 506 0.71 18.93 42.22
C PHE A 506 1.10 19.53 43.57
N LEU A 507 2.31 19.26 44.08
CA LEU A 507 2.81 19.89 45.30
C LEU A 507 2.97 21.41 45.16
N HIS A 508 3.48 21.88 44.02
CA HIS A 508 3.54 23.31 43.71
C HIS A 508 2.15 23.95 43.70
N LYS A 509 1.15 23.31 43.08
CA LYS A 509 -0.24 23.79 43.09
C LYS A 509 -0.83 23.81 44.49
N ALA A 510 -0.57 22.80 45.32
CA ALA A 510 -1.00 22.78 46.71
C ALA A 510 -0.43 23.99 47.49
N ARG A 511 0.88 24.24 47.37
CA ARG A 511 1.54 25.42 47.98
C ARG A 511 0.97 26.75 47.45
N SER A 512 0.73 26.85 46.15
CA SER A 512 0.14 28.04 45.53
C SER A 512 -1.29 28.32 46.00
N TRP A 513 -2.07 27.29 46.34
CA TRP A 513 -3.38 27.48 46.96
C TRP A 513 -3.28 27.88 48.44
N LEU A 514 -2.33 27.31 49.19
CA LEU A 514 -2.08 27.73 50.57
C LEU A 514 -1.62 29.19 50.66
N SER A 515 -0.77 29.66 49.74
CA SER A 515 -0.33 31.06 49.73
C SER A 515 -1.46 32.05 49.46
N ARG A 516 -2.59 31.59 48.90
CA ARG A 516 -3.80 32.41 48.65
C ARG A 516 -4.72 32.52 49.86
N ILE A 517 -4.40 31.89 51.00
CA ILE A 517 -5.18 32.01 52.25
C ILE A 517 -5.03 33.41 52.87
N THR A 518 -3.91 34.06 52.59
CA THR A 518 -3.61 35.45 52.96
C THR A 518 -3.54 36.30 51.70
N HIS A 519 -4.15 37.48 51.70
CA HIS A 519 -4.00 38.45 50.61
C HIS A 519 -3.34 39.71 51.17
N ASN A 520 -2.10 40.02 50.73
CA ASN A 520 -1.33 41.17 51.22
C ASN A 520 -1.19 41.27 52.75
N GLY A 521 -1.21 40.13 53.46
CA GLY A 521 -1.15 40.08 54.93
C GLY A 521 -2.51 40.07 55.64
N ASP A 522 -3.61 40.38 54.93
CA ASP A 522 -4.95 40.37 55.50
C ASP A 522 -5.63 38.98 55.37
N PRO A 523 -6.33 38.51 56.41
CA PRO A 523 -7.07 37.26 56.34
C PRO A 523 -8.27 37.37 55.39
N LEU A 524 -8.37 36.48 54.40
CA LEU A 524 -9.56 36.41 53.53
C LEU A 524 -10.84 36.05 54.31
N PRO A 525 -12.03 36.34 53.75
CA PRO A 525 -13.29 35.86 54.31
C PRO A 525 -13.27 34.34 54.48
N GLU A 526 -13.89 33.84 55.56
CA GLU A 526 -13.78 32.45 56.00
C GLU A 526 -14.11 31.43 54.91
N GLY A 527 -15.12 31.70 54.07
CA GLY A 527 -15.46 30.84 52.93
C GLY A 527 -14.35 30.70 51.88
N HIS A 528 -13.60 31.77 51.61
CA HIS A 528 -12.48 31.75 50.66
C HIS A 528 -11.28 30.99 51.22
N LYS A 529 -11.01 31.13 52.52
CA LYS A 529 -9.99 30.33 53.22
C LYS A 529 -10.32 28.84 53.15
N CYS A 530 -11.56 28.47 53.50
CA CYS A 530 -12.03 27.09 53.43
C CYS A 530 -11.91 26.51 52.02
N TYR A 531 -12.22 27.30 50.98
CA TYR A 531 -12.07 26.86 49.59
C TYR A 531 -10.60 26.68 49.19
N ALA A 532 -9.72 27.62 49.55
CA ALA A 532 -8.28 27.52 49.25
C ALA A 532 -7.64 26.31 49.94
N ILE A 533 -7.98 26.06 51.21
CA ILE A 533 -7.54 24.87 51.96
C ILE A 533 -8.04 23.59 51.28
N ARG A 534 -9.32 23.55 50.86
CA ARG A 534 -9.88 22.40 50.14
C ARG A 534 -9.15 22.13 48.82
N GLN A 535 -8.80 23.18 48.06
CA GLN A 535 -8.03 23.03 46.82
C GLN A 535 -6.60 22.55 47.09
N ALA A 536 -5.93 23.09 48.12
CA ALA A 536 -4.60 22.64 48.52
C ALA A 536 -4.59 21.16 48.91
N HIS A 537 -5.57 20.72 49.71
CA HIS A 537 -5.73 19.32 50.09
C HIS A 537 -5.98 18.41 48.88
N MET A 538 -6.84 18.82 47.95
CA MET A 538 -7.08 18.05 46.72
C MET A 538 -5.80 17.82 45.91
N TYR A 539 -4.96 18.86 45.73
CA TYR A 539 -3.69 18.72 45.01
C TYR A 539 -2.67 17.88 45.79
N HIS A 540 -2.67 17.97 47.11
CA HIS A 540 -1.85 17.09 47.95
C HIS A 540 -2.27 15.62 47.81
N ASP A 541 -3.58 15.33 47.84
CA ASP A 541 -4.12 13.98 47.62
C ASP A 541 -3.77 13.45 46.23
N LEU A 542 -3.76 14.32 45.21
CA LEU A 542 -3.32 13.96 43.86
C LEU A 542 -1.83 13.61 43.81
N ALA A 543 -0.98 14.38 44.50
CA ALA A 543 0.46 14.12 44.60
C ALA A 543 0.74 12.77 45.28
N GLU A 544 0.11 12.51 46.43
CA GLU A 544 0.23 11.24 47.16
C GLU A 544 -0.32 10.07 46.34
N HIS A 545 -1.46 10.25 45.68
CA HIS A 545 -2.03 9.22 44.82
C HIS A 545 -1.13 8.89 43.62
N ALA A 546 -0.58 9.91 42.95
CA ALA A 546 0.33 9.76 41.82
C ALA A 546 1.60 9.01 42.25
N ARG A 547 2.22 9.45 43.35
CA ARG A 547 3.40 8.82 43.95
C ARG A 547 3.14 7.37 44.33
N ALA A 548 2.08 7.10 45.09
CA ALA A 548 1.74 5.76 45.55
C ALA A 548 1.39 4.81 44.37
N SER A 549 0.70 5.33 43.35
CA SER A 549 0.36 4.55 42.16
C SER A 549 1.60 4.22 41.33
N PHE A 550 2.53 5.17 41.19
CA PHE A 550 3.75 4.94 40.43
C PHE A 550 4.76 4.08 41.19
N LEU A 551 4.86 4.17 42.52
CA LEU A 551 5.68 3.26 43.33
C LEU A 551 5.28 1.79 43.15
N LYS A 552 3.98 1.52 42.94
CA LYS A 552 3.51 0.17 42.59
C LYS A 552 4.00 -0.30 41.22
N ALA A 553 4.17 0.62 40.26
CA ALA A 553 4.66 0.30 38.92
C ALA A 553 6.20 0.30 38.84
N ASN A 554 6.86 1.18 39.59
CA ASN A 554 8.30 1.37 39.70
C ASN A 554 8.70 1.45 41.19
N PRO A 555 9.06 0.30 41.81
CA PRO A 555 9.46 0.27 43.22
C PRO A 555 10.70 1.10 43.55
N LYS A 556 11.52 1.44 42.54
CA LYS A 556 12.74 2.25 42.69
C LYS A 556 12.48 3.75 42.50
N PHE A 557 11.23 4.16 42.29
CA PHE A 557 10.90 5.56 42.07
C PHE A 557 11.24 6.41 43.30
N THR A 558 12.13 7.37 43.10
CA THR A 558 12.50 8.38 44.09
C THR A 558 12.17 9.75 43.52
N ILE A 559 11.60 10.61 44.35
CA ILE A 559 11.39 12.02 44.00
C ILE A 559 12.59 12.75 44.59
N ASN A 560 13.47 13.25 43.73
CA ASN A 560 14.47 14.21 44.19
C ASN A 560 13.71 15.45 44.67
N ALA A 561 13.88 15.77 45.96
CA ALA A 561 13.20 16.85 46.65
C ALA A 561 13.60 18.21 46.08
#